data_AF-A0A068TH39-F1
#
_entry.id   AF-A0A068TH39-F1
#
_cell.length_a   1.000
_cell.length_b   1.000
_cell.length_c   1.000
_cell.angle_alpha   90.00
_cell.angle_beta   90.00
_cell.angle_gamma   90.00
#
_symmetry.space_group_name_H-M   'P 1'
#
loop_
_entity.id
_entity.type
_entity.pdbx_description
1 polymer ?
#
loop_
_entity_poly.entity_id
_entity_poly.type
_entity_poly.pdbx_seq_one_letter_code
_entity_poly.pdbx_strand_id
1 'polypeptide(L)'
;MHPKLILLKYLGFLSAVACLSAPSASFASEGASRLPNWLNAHVGAGNGQIAPMVLERARALYQEKLSQGKIRNACYFAMDATRPNDLTEAPAGGRFYIICEAEQSFRVISSGHGGGRNLPGVANFTNGRQCAKNFGNALNSNLTAGGAYLTSEIKTSFKGYYGVSPKQETVLTRSFVQFDGVGETANARQRAIGGHASALVSGICMMKKPDSPYANRDGYVPRGKLVTYAGGRSDGCTSWSPSETPQVLSMVNDNPTTLYVYPESKDIAAVSKALATGKAPEKSGLYWNATCLQEIGAPKFWAKETLEPIITKYTQDHPAPPPRPVPICEGFL
;
A
#
# COMPACT_ATOMS: atom_id res chain seq x y z
N MET A 1 63.34 -1.22 78.06
CA MET A 1 63.85 -1.04 76.68
C MET A 1 62.97 0.00 75.99
N HIS A 2 63.54 1.13 75.59
CA HIS A 2 62.87 2.26 74.91
C HIS A 2 62.59 1.96 73.41
N PRO A 3 61.90 2.83 72.62
CA PRO A 3 60.51 3.29 72.70
C PRO A 3 59.87 3.39 71.28
N LYS A 4 58.68 4.00 71.16
CA LYS A 4 58.08 4.79 70.03
C LYS A 4 56.55 4.56 70.05
N LEU A 5 55.70 5.43 70.60
CA LEU A 5 55.38 6.84 70.28
C LEU A 5 54.94 7.05 68.82
N ILE A 6 53.66 7.41 68.63
CA ILE A 6 53.06 8.43 67.73
C ILE A 6 51.52 8.20 67.79
N LEU A 7 50.73 9.02 68.50
CA LEU A 7 50.07 10.27 68.03
C LEU A 7 49.07 9.96 66.88
N LEU A 8 47.75 10.15 66.99
CA LEU A 8 47.07 11.45 67.08
C LEU A 8 45.62 11.31 67.57
N LYS A 9 45.12 12.42 68.13
CA LYS A 9 43.78 12.65 68.66
C LYS A 9 42.83 13.25 67.58
N TYR A 10 41.56 13.35 67.98
CA TYR A 10 40.49 14.30 67.59
C TYR A 10 39.53 13.84 66.46
N LEU A 11 38.21 13.76 66.65
CA LEU A 11 37.16 14.74 67.02
C LEU A 11 36.49 15.33 65.78
N GLY A 12 35.21 15.00 65.59
CA GLY A 12 34.17 15.79 64.95
C GLY A 12 34.32 16.17 63.47
N PHE A 13 33.34 15.76 62.65
CA PHE A 13 32.43 16.70 61.97
C PHE A 13 31.32 15.93 61.25
N LEU A 14 30.06 16.26 61.56
CA LEU A 14 28.93 15.97 60.68
C LEU A 14 29.07 16.88 59.45
N SER A 15 29.16 16.29 58.26
CA SER A 15 28.93 17.00 57.00
C SER A 15 27.70 16.42 56.31
N ALA A 16 26.63 17.21 56.31
CA ALA A 16 25.49 17.04 55.43
C ALA A 16 25.97 17.23 53.98
N VAL A 17 25.91 16.18 53.18
CA VAL A 17 26.11 16.27 51.73
C VAL A 17 24.76 16.63 51.10
N ALA A 18 24.61 17.90 50.74
CA ALA A 18 23.55 18.33 49.85
C ALA A 18 23.85 17.79 48.44
N CYS A 19 23.18 16.71 48.04
CA CYS A 19 23.18 16.28 46.66
C CYS A 19 22.41 17.31 45.82
N LEU A 20 23.15 18.15 45.10
CA LEU A 20 22.65 18.93 43.98
C LEU A 20 22.12 17.95 42.92
N SER A 21 20.81 17.73 42.92
CA SER A 21 20.11 17.15 41.78
C SER A 21 20.17 18.16 40.63
N ALA A 22 21.17 18.00 39.77
CA ALA A 22 21.19 18.64 38.47
C ALA A 22 19.91 18.22 37.72
N PRO A 23 19.18 19.14 37.08
CA PRO A 23 18.11 18.75 36.18
C PRO A 23 18.76 17.92 35.07
N SER A 24 18.38 16.65 34.99
CA SER A 24 18.63 15.84 33.80
C SER A 24 18.14 16.66 32.62
N ALA A 25 19.07 17.20 31.84
CA ALA A 25 18.74 17.79 30.56
C ALA A 25 17.97 16.72 29.81
N SER A 26 16.67 16.99 29.58
CA SER A 26 15.86 16.20 28.70
C SER A 26 16.67 15.96 27.44
N PHE A 27 16.91 14.69 27.10
CA PHE A 27 17.28 14.33 25.75
C PHE A 27 16.10 14.77 24.87
N ALA A 28 16.15 16.01 24.41
CA ALA A 28 15.44 16.41 23.23
C ALA A 28 15.89 15.43 22.15
N SER A 29 14.92 14.69 21.61
CA SER A 29 15.10 13.81 20.45
C SER A 29 15.80 14.60 19.34
N GLU A 30 17.12 14.49 19.30
CA GLU A 30 17.96 14.97 18.21
C GLU A 30 17.69 14.01 17.04
N GLY A 31 16.85 14.43 16.09
CA GLY A 31 16.71 13.71 14.82
C GLY A 31 15.31 13.50 14.24
N ALA A 32 14.25 14.18 14.67
CA ALA A 32 13.16 14.46 13.73
C ALA A 32 13.71 15.51 12.75
N SER A 33 14.48 15.09 11.75
CA SER A 33 15.10 16.01 10.79
C SER A 33 13.98 16.85 10.18
N ARG A 34 13.94 18.15 10.53
CA ARG A 34 12.95 19.11 10.02
C ARG A 34 12.85 18.90 8.50
N LEU A 35 11.65 18.58 8.02
CA LEU A 35 11.44 18.31 6.60
C LEU A 35 11.97 19.50 5.77
N PRO A 36 12.68 19.24 4.66
CA PRO A 36 13.08 20.31 3.76
C PRO A 36 11.86 21.14 3.31
N ASN A 37 12.04 22.46 3.16
CA ASN A 37 10.94 23.37 2.83
C ASN A 37 10.15 22.95 1.58
N TRP A 38 10.84 22.44 0.55
CA TRP A 38 10.21 21.98 -0.69
C TRP A 38 9.24 20.81 -0.42
N LEU A 39 9.63 19.85 0.43
CA LEU A 39 8.80 18.69 0.76
C LEU A 39 7.66 19.08 1.70
N ASN A 40 7.94 19.99 2.65
CA ASN A 40 6.94 20.50 3.58
C ASN A 40 5.78 21.22 2.86
N ALA A 41 6.03 21.83 1.70
CA ALA A 41 4.98 22.45 0.88
C ALA A 41 3.92 21.45 0.36
N HIS A 42 4.26 20.16 0.31
CA HIS A 42 3.35 19.09 -0.12
C HIS A 42 2.63 18.39 1.04
N VAL A 43 2.91 18.77 2.29
CA VAL A 43 2.33 18.12 3.47
C VAL A 43 0.98 18.74 3.81
N GLY A 44 -0.05 17.89 3.91
CA GLY A 44 -1.40 18.32 4.27
C GLY A 44 -2.48 17.31 3.88
N ALA A 45 -3.74 17.67 4.17
CA ALA A 45 -4.90 16.85 3.88
C ALA A 45 -5.56 17.16 2.52
N GLY A 46 -5.12 18.21 1.83
CA GLY A 46 -5.70 18.68 0.57
C GLY A 46 -5.37 17.77 -0.63
N ASN A 47 -5.99 18.11 -1.78
CA ASN A 47 -5.73 17.43 -3.04
C ASN A 47 -4.27 17.59 -3.45
N GLY A 48 -3.62 16.50 -3.86
CA GLY A 48 -2.21 16.53 -4.26
C GLY A 48 -1.23 16.70 -3.09
N GLN A 49 -1.71 16.67 -1.84
CA GLN A 49 -0.88 16.68 -0.64
C GLN A 49 -0.80 15.29 -0.01
N ILE A 50 0.27 15.05 0.75
CA ILE A 50 0.47 13.85 1.57
C ILE A 50 0.21 14.17 3.03
N ALA A 51 -0.55 13.32 3.72
CA ALA A 51 -0.78 13.52 5.15
C ALA A 51 0.53 13.33 5.94
N PRO A 52 0.77 14.12 7.01
CA PRO A 52 2.01 14.04 7.79
C PRO A 52 2.38 12.61 8.21
N MET A 53 1.39 11.88 8.75
CA MET A 53 1.60 10.50 9.23
C MET A 53 1.99 9.52 8.12
N VAL A 54 1.47 9.72 6.90
CA VAL A 54 1.78 8.88 5.74
C VAL A 54 3.21 9.15 5.27
N LEU A 55 3.60 10.43 5.18
CA LEU A 55 4.95 10.84 4.80
C LEU A 55 5.99 10.35 5.81
N GLU A 56 5.74 10.58 7.10
CA GLU A 56 6.66 10.20 8.18
C GLU A 56 7.00 8.72 8.13
N ARG A 57 5.98 7.85 8.02
CA ARG A 57 6.19 6.40 8.01
C ARG A 57 6.81 5.89 6.71
N ALA A 58 6.43 6.48 5.57
CA ALA A 58 7.08 6.14 4.29
C ALA A 58 8.56 6.51 4.28
N ARG A 59 8.89 7.70 4.78
CA ARG A 59 10.26 8.19 4.87
C ARG A 59 11.09 7.38 5.87
N ALA A 60 10.51 7.04 7.03
CA ALA A 60 11.16 6.20 8.02
C ALA A 60 11.47 4.80 7.45
N LEU A 61 10.52 4.18 6.76
CA LEU A 61 10.74 2.90 6.08
C LEU A 61 11.86 3.00 5.04
N TYR A 62 11.85 4.05 4.21
CA TYR A 62 12.87 4.28 3.20
C TYR A 62 14.27 4.40 3.82
N GLN A 63 14.43 5.27 4.82
CA GLN A 63 15.70 5.49 5.51
C GLN A 63 16.20 4.20 6.20
N GLU A 64 15.29 3.45 6.83
CA GLU A 64 15.62 2.17 7.45
C GLU A 64 16.17 1.20 6.41
N LYS A 65 15.47 0.99 5.28
CA LYS A 65 15.89 0.04 4.24
C LYS A 65 17.12 0.49 3.48
N LEU A 66 17.32 1.80 3.30
CA LEU A 66 18.54 2.36 2.73
C LEU A 66 19.74 2.09 3.65
N SER A 67 19.62 2.34 4.96
CA SER A 67 20.70 2.08 5.93
C SER A 67 21.06 0.59 6.06
N GLN A 68 20.08 -0.30 5.84
CA GLN A 68 20.27 -1.75 5.80
C GLN A 68 20.88 -2.25 4.47
N GLY A 69 21.11 -1.37 3.48
CA GLY A 69 21.57 -1.76 2.15
C GLY A 69 20.57 -2.62 1.37
N LYS A 70 19.29 -2.63 1.76
CA LYS A 70 18.24 -3.42 1.09
C LYS A 70 17.71 -2.75 -0.17
N ILE A 71 17.91 -1.45 -0.29
CA ILE A 71 17.56 -0.65 -1.46
C ILE A 71 18.69 0.33 -1.76
N ARG A 72 18.72 0.81 -3.00
CA ARG A 72 19.64 1.87 -3.48
C ARG A 72 18.93 2.93 -4.32
N ASN A 73 17.62 2.78 -4.52
CA ASN A 73 16.81 3.70 -5.30
C ASN A 73 16.74 5.05 -4.59
N ALA A 74 16.89 6.16 -5.32
CA ALA A 74 16.84 7.51 -4.76
C ALA A 74 15.41 7.97 -4.39
N CYS A 75 14.41 7.30 -4.96
CA CYS A 75 12.99 7.56 -4.75
C CYS A 75 12.36 6.49 -3.85
N TYR A 76 11.33 6.86 -3.09
CA TYR A 76 10.47 5.94 -2.37
C TYR A 76 9.00 6.28 -2.56
N PHE A 77 8.13 5.31 -2.27
CA PHE A 77 6.71 5.40 -2.52
C PHE A 77 5.89 5.40 -1.23
N ALA A 78 4.76 6.09 -1.28
CA ALA A 78 3.73 6.03 -0.25
C ALA A 78 2.35 5.91 -0.89
N MET A 79 1.41 5.30 -0.18
CA MET A 79 0.00 5.25 -0.58
C MET A 79 -0.89 5.52 0.62
N ASP A 80 -1.87 6.40 0.46
CA ASP A 80 -2.88 6.71 1.46
C ASP A 80 -4.22 6.07 1.06
N ALA A 81 -4.45 4.84 1.51
CA ALA A 81 -5.68 4.11 1.19
C ALA A 81 -6.93 4.65 1.91
N THR A 82 -6.78 5.64 2.81
CA THR A 82 -7.92 6.29 3.47
C THR A 82 -8.55 7.37 2.61
N ARG A 83 -7.81 7.91 1.64
CA ARG A 83 -8.28 8.96 0.72
C ARG A 83 -9.26 8.42 -0.32
N PRO A 84 -10.19 9.27 -0.79
CA PRO A 84 -11.08 8.91 -1.87
C PRO A 84 -10.28 8.50 -3.09
N ASN A 85 -10.75 7.46 -3.76
CA ASN A 85 -10.23 7.09 -5.05
C ASN A 85 -10.71 8.08 -6.11
N ASP A 86 -9.82 8.43 -7.03
CA ASP A 86 -10.23 9.16 -8.22
C ASP A 86 -11.01 8.22 -9.14
N LEU A 87 -12.28 8.55 -9.38
CA LEU A 87 -13.15 7.82 -10.29
C LEU A 87 -13.04 8.34 -11.73
N THR A 88 -12.27 9.41 -11.94
CA THR A 88 -12.04 10.04 -13.25
C THR A 88 -10.68 9.62 -13.81
N GLU A 89 -10.51 9.72 -15.14
CA GLU A 89 -9.19 9.55 -15.79
C GLU A 89 -8.39 10.86 -15.82
N ALA A 90 -8.87 11.91 -15.15
CA ALA A 90 -8.17 13.18 -15.02
C ALA A 90 -7.20 13.13 -13.83
N PRO A 91 -6.23 14.06 -13.73
CA PRO A 91 -5.39 14.16 -12.54
C PRO A 91 -6.21 14.80 -11.41
N ALA A 92 -6.98 14.04 -10.62
CA ALA A 92 -7.56 14.57 -9.38
C ALA A 92 -6.85 14.00 -8.15
N GLY A 93 -5.97 14.84 -7.59
CA GLY A 93 -5.60 14.83 -6.18
C GLY A 93 -5.13 13.51 -5.57
N GLY A 94 -4.61 12.58 -6.39
CA GLY A 94 -4.42 11.15 -6.12
C GLY A 94 -3.80 10.75 -4.78
N ARG A 95 -3.68 9.44 -4.57
CA ARG A 95 -3.34 8.90 -3.24
C ARG A 95 -2.11 8.01 -3.22
N PHE A 96 -1.35 8.01 -4.31
CA PHE A 96 -0.05 7.38 -4.38
C PHE A 96 0.99 8.44 -4.68
N TYR A 97 2.06 8.40 -3.91
CA TYR A 97 3.07 9.45 -3.85
C TYR A 97 4.42 8.85 -4.24
N ILE A 98 5.12 9.53 -5.14
CA ILE A 98 6.49 9.24 -5.50
C ILE A 98 7.33 10.40 -5.00
N ILE A 99 8.31 10.09 -4.16
CA ILE A 99 9.11 11.09 -3.46
C ILE A 99 10.58 10.75 -3.70
N CYS A 100 11.32 11.69 -4.29
CA CYS A 100 12.75 11.56 -4.48
C CYS A 100 13.43 12.77 -3.84
N GLU A 101 14.01 12.57 -2.65
CA GLU A 101 14.47 13.70 -1.82
C GLU A 101 15.69 14.40 -2.40
N ALA A 102 16.60 13.66 -3.04
CA ALA A 102 17.81 14.21 -3.65
C ALA A 102 17.49 15.10 -4.85
N GLU A 103 16.48 14.71 -5.64
CA GLU A 103 16.00 15.42 -6.81
C GLU A 103 14.95 16.50 -6.46
N GLN A 104 14.58 16.63 -5.18
CA GLN A 104 13.53 17.52 -4.70
C GLN A 104 12.22 17.37 -5.47
N SER A 105 11.86 16.13 -5.79
CA SER A 105 10.67 15.83 -6.60
C SER A 105 9.59 15.15 -5.78
N PHE A 106 8.37 15.61 -5.98
CA PHE A 106 7.16 15.06 -5.39
C PHE A 106 6.11 14.92 -6.47
N ARG A 107 5.63 13.69 -6.69
CA ARG A 107 4.58 13.40 -7.66
C ARG A 107 3.43 12.68 -6.99
N VAL A 108 2.22 13.03 -7.41
CA VAL A 108 0.98 12.39 -6.98
C VAL A 108 0.36 11.75 -8.19
N ILE A 109 0.02 10.46 -8.07
CA ILE A 109 -0.61 9.69 -9.12
C ILE A 109 -1.86 8.97 -8.61
N SER A 110 -2.70 8.55 -9.55
CA SER A 110 -3.89 7.76 -9.25
C SER A 110 -3.52 6.39 -8.66
N SER A 111 -4.32 5.87 -7.73
CA SER A 111 -4.13 4.50 -7.24
C SER A 111 -5.42 3.86 -6.75
N GLY A 112 -5.62 2.59 -7.08
CA GLY A 112 -6.70 1.74 -6.57
C GLY A 112 -6.50 1.21 -5.15
N HIS A 113 -7.54 0.57 -4.61
CA HIS A 113 -7.52 -0.19 -3.34
C HIS A 113 -8.29 -1.50 -3.51
N GLY A 114 -8.12 -2.41 -2.56
CA GLY A 114 -8.81 -3.70 -2.55
C GLY A 114 -10.34 -3.55 -2.55
N GLY A 115 -11.01 -4.27 -3.45
CA GLY A 115 -12.47 -4.28 -3.55
C GLY A 115 -13.18 -5.03 -2.42
N GLY A 116 -12.47 -5.94 -1.73
CA GLY A 116 -13.09 -6.84 -0.76
C GLY A 116 -14.06 -7.83 -1.41
N ARG A 117 -14.78 -8.60 -0.59
CA ARG A 117 -15.78 -9.58 -1.09
C ARG A 117 -17.02 -9.60 -0.20
N ASN A 118 -18.12 -10.01 -0.81
CA ASN A 118 -19.33 -10.40 -0.11
C ASN A 118 -19.42 -11.93 -0.14
N LEU A 119 -19.52 -12.56 1.03
CA LEU A 119 -19.81 -13.98 1.18
C LEU A 119 -21.25 -14.08 1.72
N PRO A 120 -22.25 -14.27 0.83
CA PRO A 120 -23.66 -14.32 1.20
C PRO A 120 -23.93 -15.20 2.42
N GLY A 121 -24.63 -14.65 3.41
CA GLY A 121 -24.99 -15.35 4.65
C GLY A 121 -23.86 -15.55 5.66
N VAL A 122 -22.62 -15.15 5.34
CA VAL A 122 -21.45 -15.43 6.19
C VAL A 122 -20.72 -14.15 6.61
N ALA A 123 -20.23 -13.36 5.66
CA ALA A 123 -19.50 -12.14 5.96
C ALA A 123 -19.50 -11.17 4.77
N ASN A 124 -19.71 -9.88 5.04
CA ASN A 124 -19.57 -8.84 4.03
C ASN A 124 -18.42 -7.90 4.41
N PHE A 125 -17.38 -7.93 3.59
CA PHE A 125 -16.21 -7.07 3.70
C PHE A 125 -15.91 -6.38 2.36
N THR A 126 -16.96 -6.08 1.59
CA THR A 126 -16.84 -5.27 0.38
C THR A 126 -16.46 -3.82 0.68
N ASN A 127 -15.75 -3.20 -0.24
CA ASN A 127 -15.47 -1.77 -0.23
C ASN A 127 -16.27 -1.05 -1.32
N GLY A 128 -16.60 0.21 -1.03
CA GLY A 128 -17.13 1.15 -2.01
C GLY A 128 -16.12 1.41 -3.14
N ARG A 129 -16.56 2.12 -4.19
CA ARG A 129 -15.65 2.51 -5.28
C ARG A 129 -14.71 3.64 -4.88
N GLN A 130 -15.21 4.57 -4.07
CA GLN A 130 -14.51 5.79 -3.68
C GLN A 130 -13.74 5.58 -2.38
N CYS A 131 -14.41 5.10 -1.33
CA CYS A 131 -13.82 4.96 0.00
C CYS A 131 -13.71 3.50 0.45
N ALA A 132 -12.57 3.15 1.04
CA ALA A 132 -12.34 1.85 1.64
C ALA A 132 -12.75 1.84 3.12
N LYS A 133 -13.63 0.90 3.47
CA LYS A 133 -14.03 0.63 4.85
C LYS A 133 -13.24 -0.52 5.46
N ASN A 134 -13.05 -1.56 4.67
CA ASN A 134 -12.48 -2.83 5.05
C ASN A 134 -11.03 -2.93 4.55
N PHE A 135 -10.15 -3.38 5.43
CA PHE A 135 -8.75 -3.67 5.18
C PHE A 135 -8.44 -5.05 5.74
N GLY A 136 -7.40 -5.71 5.25
CA GLY A 136 -7.08 -7.04 5.74
C GLY A 136 -5.95 -7.70 4.99
N ASN A 137 -5.34 -8.67 5.66
CA ASN A 137 -4.22 -9.46 5.16
C ASN A 137 -4.60 -10.93 4.91
N ALA A 138 -5.87 -11.29 4.95
CA ALA A 138 -6.32 -12.63 4.58
C ALA A 138 -6.12 -12.94 3.08
N LEU A 139 -5.68 -14.15 2.77
CA LEU A 139 -5.66 -14.71 1.42
C LEU A 139 -7.06 -14.71 0.83
N ASN A 140 -7.17 -14.43 -0.48
CA ASN A 140 -8.42 -14.38 -1.22
C ASN A 140 -9.47 -13.37 -0.67
N SER A 141 -9.07 -12.43 0.20
CA SER A 141 -9.98 -11.39 0.71
C SER A 141 -10.19 -10.23 -0.25
N ASN A 142 -9.26 -10.02 -1.19
CA ASN A 142 -9.24 -8.88 -2.10
C ASN A 142 -9.19 -7.52 -1.37
N LEU A 143 -8.78 -7.50 -0.09
CA LEU A 143 -8.62 -6.30 0.73
C LEU A 143 -7.21 -5.74 0.64
N THR A 144 -7.07 -4.41 0.74
CA THR A 144 -5.75 -3.79 0.95
C THR A 144 -5.27 -4.11 2.36
N ALA A 145 -4.00 -4.51 2.48
CA ALA A 145 -3.29 -4.52 3.76
C ALA A 145 -2.36 -3.30 3.79
N GLY A 146 -2.49 -2.45 4.81
CA GLY A 146 -1.50 -1.41 5.03
C GLY A 146 -0.26 -1.94 5.73
N GLY A 147 0.83 -1.17 5.65
CA GLY A 147 2.13 -1.50 6.19
C GLY A 147 3.25 -1.31 5.17
N ALA A 148 4.40 -1.90 5.48
CA ALA A 148 5.63 -1.77 4.73
C ALA A 148 5.74 -2.82 3.62
N TYR A 149 6.24 -2.38 2.47
CA TYR A 149 6.53 -3.22 1.31
C TYR A 149 7.87 -2.83 0.67
N LEU A 150 8.50 -3.79 0.02
CA LEU A 150 9.59 -3.62 -0.93
C LEU A 150 9.07 -3.99 -2.33
N THR A 151 9.34 -3.16 -3.32
CA THR A 151 9.11 -3.55 -4.72
C THR A 151 10.13 -4.60 -5.12
N SER A 152 9.73 -5.55 -5.95
CA SER A 152 10.53 -6.70 -6.34
C SER A 152 10.48 -6.91 -7.85
N GLU A 153 10.44 -8.15 -8.32
CA GLU A 153 10.48 -8.45 -9.75
C GLU A 153 9.27 -7.89 -10.53
N ILE A 154 9.52 -7.49 -11.78
CA ILE A 154 8.47 -7.11 -12.73
C ILE A 154 8.18 -8.28 -13.66
N LYS A 155 6.93 -8.73 -13.70
CA LYS A 155 6.46 -9.77 -14.62
C LYS A 155 5.55 -9.18 -15.67
N THR A 156 5.97 -9.25 -16.93
CA THR A 156 5.14 -8.82 -18.07
C THR A 156 4.43 -10.02 -18.66
N SER A 157 3.12 -9.91 -18.85
CA SER A 157 2.31 -10.98 -19.45
C SER A 157 1.36 -10.43 -20.49
N PHE A 158 1.17 -11.21 -21.55
CA PHE A 158 0.16 -10.96 -22.56
C PHE A 158 -1.25 -11.15 -21.97
N LYS A 159 -2.15 -10.19 -22.25
CA LYS A 159 -3.53 -10.19 -21.75
C LYS A 159 -4.57 -10.38 -22.84
N GLY A 160 -4.21 -10.14 -24.10
CA GLY A 160 -5.10 -10.29 -25.25
C GLY A 160 -4.92 -9.21 -26.29
N TYR A 161 -5.59 -9.40 -27.41
CA TYR A 161 -5.79 -8.38 -28.43
C TYR A 161 -7.03 -7.56 -28.10
N TYR A 162 -7.01 -6.30 -28.49
CA TYR A 162 -8.19 -5.43 -28.47
C TYR A 162 -8.25 -4.59 -29.73
N GLY A 163 -9.47 -4.31 -30.21
CA GLY A 163 -9.67 -3.45 -31.37
C GLY A 163 -9.51 -1.98 -30.99
N VAL A 164 -8.70 -1.24 -31.74
CA VAL A 164 -8.67 0.24 -31.71
C VAL A 164 -9.53 0.83 -32.84
N SER A 165 -9.74 0.08 -33.92
CA SER A 165 -10.70 0.38 -34.99
C SER A 165 -11.14 -0.94 -35.66
N PRO A 166 -12.15 -0.94 -36.57
CA PRO A 166 -12.61 -2.17 -37.23
C PRO A 166 -11.53 -2.96 -37.97
N LYS A 167 -10.41 -2.32 -38.37
CA LYS A 167 -9.32 -2.95 -39.14
C LYS A 167 -7.99 -2.99 -38.38
N GLN A 168 -7.96 -2.51 -37.14
CA GLN A 168 -6.71 -2.38 -36.39
C GLN A 168 -6.87 -2.95 -34.98
N GLU A 169 -6.01 -3.91 -34.69
CA GLU A 169 -5.91 -4.55 -33.39
C GLU A 169 -4.57 -4.24 -32.74
N THR A 170 -4.59 -4.07 -31.44
CA THR A 170 -3.41 -3.83 -30.62
C THR A 170 -3.30 -4.92 -29.56
N VAL A 171 -2.07 -5.21 -29.15
CA VAL A 171 -1.78 -6.13 -28.05
C VAL A 171 -1.83 -5.39 -26.73
N LEU A 172 -2.55 -5.93 -25.74
CA LEU A 172 -2.35 -5.56 -24.35
C LEU A 172 -1.33 -6.52 -23.71
N THR A 173 -0.12 -6.02 -23.45
CA THR A 173 0.76 -6.59 -22.44
C THR A 173 0.60 -5.79 -21.14
N ARG A 174 0.66 -6.49 -20.01
CA ARG A 174 0.58 -5.84 -18.70
C ARG A 174 1.72 -6.32 -17.82
N SER A 175 2.54 -5.37 -17.40
CA SER A 175 3.57 -5.55 -16.38
C SER A 175 2.96 -5.48 -15.00
N PHE A 176 3.45 -6.34 -14.12
CA PHE A 176 3.07 -6.45 -12.72
C PHE A 176 4.33 -6.40 -11.88
N VAL A 177 4.48 -5.37 -11.06
CA VAL A 177 5.58 -5.31 -10.08
C VAL A 177 5.14 -6.03 -8.80
N GLN A 178 5.85 -7.09 -8.43
CA GLN A 178 5.59 -7.84 -7.21
C GLN A 178 5.99 -7.01 -5.99
N PHE A 179 5.21 -7.09 -4.91
CA PHE A 179 5.59 -6.53 -3.61
C PHE A 179 5.95 -7.63 -2.62
N ASP A 180 7.02 -7.41 -1.88
CA ASP A 180 7.46 -8.19 -0.73
C ASP A 180 7.11 -7.42 0.55
N GLY A 181 6.20 -7.98 1.36
CA GLY A 181 5.72 -7.32 2.57
C GLY A 181 6.57 -7.60 3.81
N VAL A 182 6.41 -6.77 4.84
CA VAL A 182 7.08 -6.87 6.13
C VAL A 182 6.05 -6.70 7.26
N GLY A 183 6.17 -7.49 8.32
CA GLY A 183 5.22 -7.46 9.44
C GLY A 183 3.83 -7.98 9.03
N GLU A 184 2.78 -7.19 9.24
CA GLU A 184 1.39 -7.60 8.92
C GLU A 184 1.15 -7.84 7.42
N THR A 185 2.02 -7.30 6.56
CA THR A 185 1.97 -7.48 5.11
C THR A 185 2.84 -8.65 4.62
N ALA A 186 3.53 -9.38 5.51
CA ALA A 186 4.53 -10.40 5.15
C ALA A 186 4.03 -11.49 4.19
N ASN A 187 2.73 -11.75 4.15
CA ASN A 187 2.13 -12.69 3.21
C ASN A 187 1.79 -12.08 1.84
N ALA A 188 2.25 -10.86 1.52
CA ALA A 188 2.02 -10.16 0.25
C ALA A 188 2.35 -11.03 -0.97
N ARG A 189 3.48 -11.76 -0.94
CA ARG A 189 3.88 -12.64 -2.03
C ARG A 189 2.93 -13.83 -2.21
N GLN A 190 2.50 -14.46 -1.11
CA GLN A 190 1.51 -15.55 -1.14
C GLN A 190 0.16 -15.06 -1.66
N ARG A 191 -0.19 -13.82 -1.35
CA ARG A 191 -1.40 -13.15 -1.82
C ARG A 191 -1.29 -12.58 -3.24
N ALA A 192 -0.15 -12.76 -3.91
CA ALA A 192 0.16 -12.17 -5.21
C ALA A 192 -0.12 -10.65 -5.26
N ILE A 193 0.27 -9.94 -4.20
CA ILE A 193 0.10 -8.48 -4.09
C ILE A 193 1.21 -7.76 -4.83
N GLY A 194 0.82 -6.73 -5.59
CA GLY A 194 1.76 -5.95 -6.38
C GLY A 194 1.10 -4.71 -6.98
N GLY A 195 1.79 -4.12 -7.95
CA GLY A 195 1.37 -2.94 -8.69
C GLY A 195 1.20 -3.21 -10.18
N HIS A 196 0.16 -2.67 -10.82
CA HIS A 196 -0.02 -2.78 -12.28
C HIS A 196 -0.89 -1.66 -12.86
N ALA A 197 -0.90 -1.53 -14.18
CA ALA A 197 -1.85 -0.66 -14.88
C ALA A 197 -3.29 -1.12 -14.64
N SER A 198 -4.21 -0.18 -14.44
CA SER A 198 -5.65 -0.40 -14.32
C SER A 198 -6.31 -0.68 -15.68
N ALA A 199 -5.75 -1.60 -16.45
CA ALA A 199 -6.25 -2.01 -17.76
C ALA A 199 -6.42 -3.53 -17.86
N LEU A 200 -7.49 -3.97 -18.54
CA LEU A 200 -7.75 -5.37 -18.87
C LEU A 200 -8.43 -5.51 -20.24
N VAL A 201 -8.39 -6.72 -20.80
CA VAL A 201 -9.24 -7.09 -21.94
C VAL A 201 -10.51 -7.75 -21.38
N SER A 202 -11.66 -7.15 -21.70
CA SER A 202 -13.00 -7.57 -21.26
C SER A 202 -13.75 -8.25 -22.40
N GLY A 203 -14.74 -9.10 -22.06
CA GLY A 203 -15.60 -9.76 -23.04
C GLY A 203 -14.79 -10.66 -23.98
N ILE A 204 -13.90 -11.48 -23.40
CA ILE A 204 -12.92 -12.24 -24.16
C ILE A 204 -13.62 -13.33 -24.98
N CYS A 205 -13.25 -13.40 -26.27
CA CYS A 205 -13.45 -14.53 -27.14
C CYS A 205 -12.10 -15.01 -27.71
N MET A 206 -12.02 -16.25 -28.18
CA MET A 206 -10.84 -16.82 -28.80
C MET A 206 -10.86 -16.55 -30.31
N MET A 207 -9.89 -15.79 -30.81
CA MET A 207 -9.71 -15.48 -32.23
C MET A 207 -8.62 -16.35 -32.83
N LYS A 208 -8.85 -16.92 -34.01
CA LYS A 208 -7.82 -17.66 -34.76
C LYS A 208 -6.77 -16.69 -35.28
N LYS A 209 -5.52 -16.84 -34.86
CA LYS A 209 -4.37 -16.02 -35.29
C LYS A 209 -3.07 -16.84 -35.15
N PRO A 210 -2.88 -17.87 -36.00
CA PRO A 210 -1.81 -18.86 -35.82
C PRO A 210 -0.40 -18.25 -35.89
N ASP A 211 -0.23 -17.16 -36.64
CA ASP A 211 1.05 -16.47 -36.78
C ASP A 211 1.39 -15.55 -35.59
N SER A 212 0.48 -15.43 -34.61
CA SER A 212 0.77 -14.65 -33.40
C SER A 212 1.76 -15.40 -32.50
N PRO A 213 2.81 -14.73 -31.98
CA PRO A 213 3.69 -15.34 -30.97
C PRO A 213 2.97 -15.63 -29.65
N TYR A 214 1.74 -15.13 -29.47
CA TYR A 214 0.91 -15.36 -28.30
C TYR A 214 -0.19 -16.42 -28.54
N ALA A 215 -0.22 -17.03 -29.72
CA ALA A 215 -1.18 -18.07 -30.03
C ALA A 215 -0.96 -19.28 -29.12
N ASN A 216 -2.05 -19.87 -28.66
CA ASN A 216 -1.99 -21.19 -28.02
C ASN A 216 -1.62 -22.27 -29.05
N ARG A 217 -1.50 -23.53 -28.60
CA ARG A 217 -1.15 -24.67 -29.46
C ARG A 217 -2.10 -24.86 -30.66
N ASP A 218 -3.34 -24.43 -30.51
CA ASP A 218 -4.37 -24.52 -31.55
C ASP A 218 -4.42 -23.27 -32.44
N GLY A 219 -3.49 -22.32 -32.28
CA GLY A 219 -3.42 -21.11 -33.09
C GLY A 219 -4.43 -20.02 -32.69
N TYR A 220 -4.97 -20.04 -31.47
CA TYR A 220 -5.94 -19.05 -30.99
C TYR A 220 -5.35 -18.08 -29.96
N VAL A 221 -5.84 -16.84 -29.99
CA VAL A 221 -5.50 -15.77 -29.04
C VAL A 221 -6.76 -15.18 -28.38
N PRO A 222 -6.72 -14.80 -27.09
CA PRO A 222 -7.78 -14.01 -26.48
C PRO A 222 -7.89 -12.64 -27.15
N ARG A 223 -9.13 -12.25 -27.47
CA ARG A 223 -9.50 -10.96 -28.05
C ARG A 223 -10.71 -10.40 -27.30
N GLY A 224 -10.75 -9.09 -27.10
CA GLY A 224 -11.91 -8.43 -26.51
C GLY A 224 -11.85 -6.91 -26.59
N LYS A 225 -12.49 -6.25 -25.63
CA LYS A 225 -12.50 -4.78 -25.51
C LYS A 225 -11.51 -4.34 -24.45
N LEU A 226 -10.71 -3.31 -24.74
CA LEU A 226 -9.90 -2.68 -23.72
C LEU A 226 -10.83 -1.98 -22.73
N VAL A 227 -10.68 -2.29 -21.45
CA VAL A 227 -11.34 -1.58 -20.35
C VAL A 227 -10.27 -1.06 -19.42
N THR A 228 -10.28 0.26 -19.23
CA THR A 228 -9.58 0.92 -18.14
C THR A 228 -10.54 1.01 -16.96
N TYR A 229 -10.06 0.62 -15.78
CA TYR A 229 -10.85 0.71 -14.54
C TYR A 229 -10.23 1.75 -13.61
N ALA A 230 -10.40 3.01 -13.98
CA ALA A 230 -10.24 4.13 -13.05
C ALA A 230 -11.22 3.95 -11.88
N GLY A 231 -10.75 4.20 -10.66
CA GLY A 231 -11.48 3.83 -9.44
C GLY A 231 -11.13 2.44 -8.88
N GLY A 232 -10.20 1.71 -9.51
CA GLY A 232 -9.19 0.92 -8.80
C GLY A 232 -9.62 -0.17 -7.82
N ARG A 233 -10.77 -0.84 -8.04
CA ARG A 233 -11.06 -2.09 -7.33
C ARG A 233 -10.28 -3.22 -7.97
N SER A 234 -9.04 -3.39 -7.52
CA SER A 234 -8.26 -4.60 -7.79
C SER A 234 -8.47 -5.60 -6.65
N ASP A 235 -7.99 -6.83 -6.84
CA ASP A 235 -8.05 -7.90 -5.85
C ASP A 235 -6.95 -7.71 -4.77
N GLY A 236 -6.97 -6.55 -4.12
CA GLY A 236 -6.01 -6.14 -3.08
C GLY A 236 -4.72 -5.51 -3.60
N CYS A 237 -4.47 -5.51 -4.92
CA CYS A 237 -3.28 -4.90 -5.52
C CYS A 237 -3.40 -3.37 -5.64
N THR A 238 -2.24 -2.71 -5.73
CA THR A 238 -2.13 -1.31 -6.15
C THR A 238 -2.34 -1.24 -7.66
N SER A 239 -3.16 -0.31 -8.13
CA SER A 239 -3.39 -0.13 -9.56
C SER A 239 -3.29 1.33 -9.96
N TRP A 240 -2.44 1.66 -10.92
CA TRP A 240 -2.25 3.04 -11.42
C TRP A 240 -2.93 3.22 -12.77
N SER A 241 -3.19 4.46 -13.18
CA SER A 241 -3.66 4.73 -14.54
C SER A 241 -2.68 4.18 -15.60
N PRO A 242 -3.15 3.77 -16.78
CA PRO A 242 -2.27 3.29 -17.84
C PRO A 242 -1.22 4.31 -18.29
N SER A 243 -1.52 5.61 -18.22
CA SER A 243 -0.59 6.69 -18.58
C SER A 243 0.52 6.91 -17.54
N GLU A 244 0.23 6.70 -16.26
CA GLU A 244 1.21 6.87 -15.16
C GLU A 244 2.06 5.61 -14.92
N THR A 245 1.54 4.43 -15.27
CA THR A 245 2.19 3.14 -14.98
C THR A 245 3.61 3.01 -15.56
N PRO A 246 3.91 3.39 -16.82
CA PRO A 246 5.25 3.24 -17.38
C PRO A 246 6.33 3.96 -16.58
N GLN A 247 5.99 5.11 -15.99
CA GLN A 247 6.90 5.86 -15.15
C GLN A 247 7.25 5.08 -13.87
N VAL A 248 6.23 4.55 -13.17
CA VAL A 248 6.45 3.78 -11.93
C VAL A 248 7.28 2.53 -12.20
N LEU A 249 6.98 1.81 -13.29
CA LEU A 249 7.71 0.60 -13.65
C LEU A 249 9.17 0.90 -13.98
N SER A 250 9.44 1.97 -14.74
CA SER A 250 10.80 2.40 -15.06
C SER A 250 11.63 2.72 -13.82
N MET A 251 11.01 3.35 -12.81
CA MET A 251 11.70 3.70 -11.56
C MET A 251 12.16 2.49 -10.76
N VAL A 252 11.44 1.36 -10.84
CA VAL A 252 11.71 0.18 -9.99
C VAL A 252 12.28 -1.01 -10.74
N ASN A 253 12.35 -0.94 -12.07
CA ASN A 253 12.96 -1.98 -12.88
C ASN A 253 14.45 -2.14 -12.52
N ASP A 254 14.83 -3.31 -12.02
CA ASP A 254 16.19 -3.63 -11.54
C ASP A 254 16.74 -2.66 -10.47
N ASN A 255 15.84 -1.89 -9.85
CA ASN A 255 16.15 -0.86 -8.87
C ASN A 255 15.05 -0.78 -7.79
N PRO A 256 14.90 -1.82 -6.95
CA PRO A 256 13.81 -1.90 -6.00
C PRO A 256 13.84 -0.74 -5.00
N THR A 257 12.65 -0.32 -4.55
CA THR A 257 12.44 0.69 -3.51
C THR A 257 11.37 0.26 -2.51
N THR A 258 11.15 1.08 -1.48
CA THR A 258 10.10 0.89 -0.49
C THR A 258 8.77 1.50 -0.92
N LEU A 259 7.69 0.84 -0.57
CA LEU A 259 6.32 1.36 -0.59
C LEU A 259 5.72 1.24 0.80
N TYR A 260 5.25 2.34 1.38
CA TYR A 260 4.44 2.31 2.59
C TYR A 260 2.97 2.58 2.26
N VAL A 261 2.07 1.66 2.62
CA VAL A 261 0.63 1.80 2.43
C VAL A 261 -0.03 2.09 3.78
N TYR A 262 -0.60 3.27 3.96
CA TYR A 262 -1.42 3.61 5.12
C TYR A 262 -2.89 3.22 4.87
N PRO A 263 -3.66 2.71 5.86
CA PRO A 263 -3.34 2.52 7.29
C PRO A 263 -2.97 1.09 7.69
N GLU A 264 -2.19 0.92 8.78
CA GLU A 264 -1.94 -0.38 9.43
C GLU A 264 -3.13 -0.80 10.33
N SER A 265 -3.15 -2.06 10.80
CA SER A 265 -4.25 -2.56 11.64
C SER A 265 -4.45 -1.74 12.92
N LYS A 266 -3.34 -1.29 13.54
CA LYS A 266 -3.32 -0.47 14.75
C LYS A 266 -3.99 0.89 14.54
N ASP A 267 -3.80 1.51 13.39
CA ASP A 267 -4.39 2.81 13.07
C ASP A 267 -5.90 2.66 12.89
N ILE A 268 -6.31 1.61 12.18
CA ILE A 268 -7.71 1.26 11.99
C ILE A 268 -8.38 1.02 13.35
N ALA A 269 -7.76 0.21 14.22
CA ALA A 269 -8.29 -0.06 15.55
C ALA A 269 -8.40 1.21 16.41
N ALA A 270 -7.39 2.09 16.36
CA ALA A 270 -7.39 3.34 17.11
C ALA A 270 -8.49 4.29 16.63
N VAL A 271 -8.65 4.47 15.31
CA VAL A 271 -9.68 5.32 14.72
C VAL A 271 -11.08 4.77 15.03
N SER A 272 -11.30 3.47 14.86
CA SER A 272 -12.60 2.85 15.17
C SER A 272 -12.95 2.97 16.66
N LYS A 273 -11.97 2.85 17.55
CA LYS A 273 -12.16 3.06 18.99
C LYS A 273 -12.50 4.51 19.32
N ALA A 274 -11.81 5.49 18.72
CA ALA A 274 -12.09 6.90 18.94
C ALA A 274 -13.55 7.23 18.54
N LEU A 275 -13.96 6.78 17.36
CA LEU A 275 -15.32 6.97 16.84
C LEU A 275 -16.39 6.30 17.71
N ALA A 276 -16.15 5.08 18.19
CA ALA A 276 -17.06 4.39 19.10
C ALA A 276 -17.29 5.15 20.42
N THR A 277 -16.33 5.97 20.83
CA THR A 277 -16.43 6.83 22.03
C THR A 277 -16.91 8.26 21.72
N GLY A 278 -17.37 8.53 20.49
CA GLY A 278 -17.83 9.86 20.06
C GLY A 278 -16.71 10.90 19.92
N LYS A 279 -15.44 10.49 19.88
CA LYS A 279 -14.29 11.39 19.75
C LYS A 279 -13.90 11.54 18.29
N ALA A 280 -13.64 12.78 17.88
CA ALA A 280 -13.01 13.07 16.60
C ALA A 280 -11.56 12.51 16.58
N PRO A 281 -11.16 11.72 15.57
CA PRO A 281 -9.82 11.12 15.49
C PRO A 281 -8.69 12.16 15.58
N GLU A 282 -8.86 13.32 14.96
CA GLU A 282 -7.86 14.39 14.91
C GLU A 282 -7.52 14.91 16.31
N LYS A 283 -8.50 14.98 17.21
CA LYS A 283 -8.31 15.39 18.62
C LYS A 283 -7.46 14.40 19.41
N SER A 284 -7.28 13.18 18.89
CA SER A 284 -6.46 12.12 19.48
C SER A 284 -5.15 11.91 18.73
N GLY A 285 -4.79 12.82 17.81
CA GLY A 285 -3.59 12.69 16.96
C GLY A 285 -3.68 11.56 15.94
N LEU A 286 -4.89 11.04 15.69
CA LEU A 286 -5.13 9.98 14.71
C LEU A 286 -5.46 10.59 13.34
N TYR A 287 -5.14 9.86 12.28
CA TYR A 287 -5.39 10.30 10.91
C TYR A 287 -6.34 9.37 10.15
N TRP A 288 -7.32 9.98 9.50
CA TRP A 288 -8.09 9.39 8.40
C TRP A 288 -8.58 10.53 7.51
N ASN A 289 -8.73 10.30 6.20
CA ASN A 289 -9.36 11.32 5.36
C ASN A 289 -10.82 11.59 5.79
N ALA A 290 -11.15 12.84 6.14
CA ALA A 290 -12.45 13.19 6.71
C ALA A 290 -13.65 12.81 5.81
N THR A 291 -13.55 13.04 4.49
CA THR A 291 -14.61 12.70 3.53
C THR A 291 -14.89 11.20 3.54
N CYS A 292 -13.86 10.38 3.42
CA CYS A 292 -14.05 8.95 3.44
C CYS A 292 -14.43 8.41 4.81
N LEU A 293 -13.97 9.01 5.90
CA LEU A 293 -14.38 8.60 7.24
C LEU A 293 -15.87 8.83 7.47
N GLN A 294 -16.38 9.98 7.03
CA GLN A 294 -17.80 10.30 7.08
C GLN A 294 -18.64 9.30 6.27
N GLU A 295 -18.18 8.92 5.07
CA GLU A 295 -18.88 7.96 4.21
C GLU A 295 -18.95 6.55 4.81
N ILE A 296 -17.81 6.05 5.33
CA ILE A 296 -17.73 4.65 5.80
C ILE A 296 -18.23 4.46 7.24
N GLY A 297 -18.36 5.56 7.99
CA GLY A 297 -18.73 5.61 9.40
C GLY A 297 -17.60 5.18 10.33
N ALA A 298 -17.11 3.94 10.18
CA ALA A 298 -15.96 3.42 10.92
C ALA A 298 -15.20 2.37 10.10
N PRO A 299 -13.86 2.41 10.10
CA PRO A 299 -13.07 1.43 9.38
C PRO A 299 -13.01 0.09 10.12
N LYS A 300 -12.61 -0.97 9.40
CA LYS A 300 -12.47 -2.31 9.96
C LYS A 300 -11.26 -3.03 9.38
N PHE A 301 -10.46 -3.62 10.25
CA PHE A 301 -9.41 -4.54 9.88
C PHE A 301 -9.90 -5.98 10.03
N TRP A 302 -9.68 -6.79 9.01
CA TRP A 302 -9.94 -8.22 8.98
C TRP A 302 -8.62 -8.97 9.04
N ALA A 303 -8.27 -9.41 10.24
CA ALA A 303 -7.07 -10.19 10.47
C ALA A 303 -7.15 -11.54 9.73
N LYS A 304 -6.01 -11.96 9.21
CA LYS A 304 -5.78 -13.24 8.52
C LYS A 304 -6.38 -14.40 9.32
N GLU A 305 -6.07 -14.44 10.60
CA GLU A 305 -6.41 -15.51 11.55
C GLU A 305 -7.93 -15.66 11.71
N THR A 306 -8.67 -14.57 11.52
CA THR A 306 -10.13 -14.56 11.63
C THR A 306 -10.81 -14.76 10.27
N LEU A 307 -10.32 -14.12 9.21
CA LEU A 307 -11.03 -14.07 7.94
C LEU A 307 -10.68 -15.23 7.00
N GLU A 308 -9.44 -15.74 7.00
CA GLU A 308 -9.07 -16.86 6.12
C GLU A 308 -9.87 -18.15 6.41
N PRO A 309 -10.12 -18.55 7.67
CA PRO A 309 -10.95 -19.72 7.95
C PRO A 309 -12.37 -19.57 7.42
N ILE A 310 -12.93 -18.35 7.52
CA ILE A 310 -14.27 -18.02 7.02
C ILE A 310 -14.32 -18.16 5.50
N ILE A 311 -13.34 -17.56 4.78
CA ILE A 311 -13.26 -17.66 3.33
C ILE A 311 -13.08 -19.12 2.89
N THR A 312 -12.19 -19.85 3.56
CA THR A 312 -11.88 -21.26 3.23
C THR A 312 -13.11 -22.13 3.37
N LYS A 313 -13.81 -22.04 4.51
CA LYS A 313 -15.06 -22.77 4.73
C LYS A 313 -16.13 -22.40 3.71
N TYR A 314 -16.31 -21.11 3.43
CA TYR A 314 -17.27 -20.67 2.44
C TYR A 314 -16.99 -21.26 1.05
N THR A 315 -15.73 -21.27 0.62
CA THR A 315 -15.32 -21.86 -0.68
C THR A 315 -15.51 -23.38 -0.72
N GLN A 316 -15.30 -24.08 0.39
CA GLN A 316 -15.57 -25.52 0.48
C GLN A 316 -17.07 -25.83 0.39
N ASP A 317 -17.89 -25.05 1.09
CA ASP A 317 -19.35 -25.21 1.11
C ASP A 317 -19.99 -24.75 -0.21
N HIS A 318 -19.29 -23.91 -1.00
CA HIS A 318 -19.76 -23.34 -2.27
C HIS A 318 -18.70 -23.51 -3.37
N PRO A 319 -18.44 -24.74 -3.84
CA PRO A 319 -17.45 -24.97 -4.88
C PRO A 319 -17.82 -24.22 -6.16
N ALA A 320 -16.83 -23.60 -6.80
CA ALA A 320 -17.04 -22.92 -8.07
C ALA A 320 -17.51 -23.92 -9.14
N PRO A 321 -18.43 -23.53 -10.05
CA PRO A 321 -18.80 -24.40 -11.16
C PRO A 321 -17.56 -24.67 -12.04
N PRO A 322 -17.54 -25.80 -12.78
CA PRO A 322 -16.46 -26.09 -13.72
C PRO A 322 -16.23 -24.92 -14.68
N PRO A 323 -14.96 -24.59 -15.00
CA PRO A 323 -14.64 -23.54 -15.96
C PRO A 323 -15.31 -23.84 -17.30
N ARG A 324 -16.06 -22.88 -17.83
CA ARG A 324 -16.60 -22.97 -19.19
C ARG A 324 -15.50 -22.57 -20.18
N PRO A 325 -15.40 -23.22 -21.35
CA PRO A 325 -14.48 -22.78 -22.39
C PRO A 325 -14.83 -21.35 -22.82
N VAL A 326 -13.78 -20.55 -23.05
CA VAL A 326 -13.94 -19.21 -23.63
C VAL A 326 -14.51 -19.39 -25.06
N PRO A 327 -15.59 -18.67 -25.44
CA PRO A 327 -16.20 -18.85 -26.75
C PRO A 327 -15.24 -18.43 -27.88
N ILE A 328 -15.40 -19.02 -29.06
CA ILE A 328 -14.75 -18.53 -30.28
C ILE A 328 -15.40 -17.20 -30.69
N CYS A 329 -14.61 -16.25 -31.21
CA CYS A 329 -15.17 -14.98 -31.68
C CYS A 329 -16.17 -15.19 -32.83
N GLU A 330 -17.36 -14.61 -32.71
CA GLU A 330 -18.37 -14.64 -33.79
C GLU A 330 -17.98 -13.70 -34.93
N GLY A 331 -18.08 -14.21 -36.17
CA GLY A 331 -17.85 -13.45 -37.41
C GLY A 331 -16.41 -13.47 -37.92
N PHE A 332 -15.98 -14.58 -38.51
CA PHE A 332 -14.88 -14.68 -39.50
C PHE A 332 -15.05 -15.96 -40.36
N LEU A 333 -16.20 -16.08 -41.03
CA LEU A 333 -16.29 -16.79 -42.32
C LEU A 333 -16.34 -15.72 -43.42
#